data_AF-A0A226H7E3-F1
#
_entry.id   AF-A0A226H7E3-F1
#
_cell.length_a   1.000
_cell.length_b   1.000
_cell.length_c   1.000
_cell.angle_alpha   90.00
_cell.angle_beta   90.00
_cell.angle_gamma   90.00
#
_symmetry.space_group_name_H-M   'P 1'
#
loop_
_entity.id
_entity.type
_entity.pdbx_description
1 polymer ?
#
loop_
_entity_poly.entity_id
_entity_poly.type
_entity_poly.pdbx_seq_one_letter_code
_entity_poly.pdbx_strand_id
1 'polypeptide(L)'
;MKVIDSAGLQIVSKIIKESISTKKIHCFLERREIKNIKNPSSHDMESYAEHTHFHILVLTDEYTAHAATKLNTIIKTKTKGRYSATILLYPI
;
A
#
# COMPACT_ATOMS: atom_id res chain seq x y z
N MET A 1 -2.60 -8.87 20.15
CA MET A 1 -3.39 -8.53 18.94
C MET A 1 -2.68 -7.38 18.24
N LYS A 2 -2.02 -7.59 17.10
CA LYS A 2 -1.28 -6.49 16.44
C LYS A 2 -2.31 -5.49 15.89
N VAL A 3 -2.23 -4.25 16.36
CA VAL A 3 -3.10 -3.15 15.89
C VAL A 3 -2.64 -2.79 14.49
N ILE A 4 -3.41 -3.22 13.49
CA ILE A 4 -3.25 -2.79 12.09
C ILE A 4 -3.31 -1.26 12.05
N ASP A 5 -2.48 -0.64 11.21
CA ASP A 5 -2.54 0.77 10.86
C ASP A 5 -3.84 1.02 10.10
N SER A 6 -4.91 1.25 10.87
CA SER A 6 -6.27 1.39 10.34
C SER A 6 -6.39 2.62 9.44
N ALA A 7 -5.69 3.71 9.76
CA ALA A 7 -5.67 4.92 8.94
C ALA A 7 -4.94 4.68 7.61
N GLY A 8 -3.75 4.07 7.65
CA GLY A 8 -3.01 3.68 6.46
C GLY A 8 -3.80 2.72 5.57
N LEU A 9 -4.45 1.72 6.16
CA LEU A 9 -5.30 0.78 5.43
C LEU A 9 -6.51 1.46 4.79
N GLN A 10 -7.14 2.43 5.45
CA GLN A 10 -8.24 3.21 4.87
C GLN A 10 -7.78 4.02 3.66
N ILE A 11 -6.63 4.69 3.76
CA ILE A 11 -6.03 5.44 2.65
C ILE A 11 -5.76 4.52 1.46
N VAL A 12 -5.08 3.39 1.69
CA VAL A 12 -4.77 2.41 0.64
C VAL A 12 -6.05 1.85 0.03
N SER A 13 -7.05 1.51 0.85
CA SER A 13 -8.34 1.00 0.38
C SER A 13 -9.09 2.02 -0.49
N LYS A 14 -9.04 3.31 -0.13
CA LYS A 14 -9.62 4.39 -0.94
C LYS A 14 -8.92 4.50 -2.29
N ILE A 15 -7.58 4.47 -2.32
CA ILE A 15 -6.81 4.52 -3.56
C ILE A 15 -7.18 3.35 -4.50
N ILE A 16 -7.33 2.14 -3.96
CA ILE A 16 -7.73 0.96 -4.74
C ILE A 16 -9.14 1.15 -5.31
N LYS A 17 -10.11 1.57 -4.49
CA LYS A 17 -11.50 1.85 -4.91
C LYS A 17 -11.63 2.93 -5.97
N GLU A 18 -10.74 3.93 -5.95
CA GLU A 18 -10.67 4.97 -6.99
C GLU A 18 -10.05 4.47 -8.30
N SER A 19 -9.27 3.39 -8.25
CA SER A 19 -8.48 2.90 -9.39
C SER A 19 -9.17 1.80 -10.17
N ILE A 20 -9.97 0.96 -9.50
CA ILE A 20 -10.73 -0.16 -10.09
C ILE A 20 -12.04 -0.38 -9.35
N SER A 21 -13.04 -0.97 -10.02
CA SER A 21 -14.24 -1.49 -9.37
C SER A 21 -13.86 -2.58 -8.38
N THR A 22 -14.30 -2.43 -7.13
CA THR A 22 -14.04 -3.42 -6.07
C THR A 22 -15.32 -3.76 -5.35
N LYS A 23 -15.53 -5.05 -5.08
CA LYS A 23 -16.62 -5.52 -4.22
C LYS A 23 -16.19 -5.60 -2.78
N LYS A 24 -14.98 -6.10 -2.53
CA LYS A 24 -14.42 -6.28 -1.19
C LYS A 24 -12.92 -6.10 -1.18
N ILE A 25 -12.42 -5.51 -0.10
CA ILE A 25 -11.00 -5.39 0.20
C ILE A 25 -10.78 -6.00 1.58
N HIS A 26 -9.83 -6.93 1.69
CA HIS A 26 -9.46 -7.56 2.95
C HIS A 26 -7.95 -7.54 3.14
N CYS A 27 -7.50 -6.95 4.25
CA CYS A 27 -6.09 -6.96 4.65
C CYS A 27 -5.84 -8.11 5.61
N PHE A 28 -4.93 -9.02 5.25
CA PHE A 28 -4.60 -10.19 6.05
C PHE A 28 -3.21 -10.13 6.68
N LEU A 29 -2.35 -9.20 6.24
CA LEU A 29 -1.05 -8.96 6.87
C LEU A 29 -0.61 -7.51 6.71
N GLU A 30 0.13 -7.03 7.71
CA GLU A 30 0.83 -5.76 7.70
C GLU A 30 2.29 -5.95 8.14
N ARG A 31 3.22 -5.26 7.46
CA ARG A 31 4.62 -5.14 7.86
C ARG A 31 4.98 -3.66 7.95
N ARG A 32 5.49 -3.23 9.09
CA ARG A 32 6.04 -1.88 9.28
C ARG A 32 7.55 -1.95 9.26
N GLU A 33 8.17 -1.07 8.51
CA GLU A 33 9.61 -0.88 8.45
C GLU A 33 9.91 0.60 8.64
N ILE A 34 10.82 0.90 9.57
CA ILE A 34 11.41 2.23 9.66
C ILE A 34 12.59 2.22 8.70
N LYS A 35 12.47 2.96 7.59
CA LYS A 35 13.57 3.08 6.63
C LYS A 35 14.39 4.32 6.99
N ASN A 36 15.68 4.10 7.23
CA ASN A 36 16.63 5.18 7.39
C ASN A 36 16.98 5.70 5.98
N ILE A 37 16.45 6.87 5.61
CA ILE A 37 16.78 7.51 4.35
C ILE A 37 18.02 8.35 4.61
N LYS A 38 19.19 7.85 4.22
CA LYS A 38 20.41 8.67 4.17
C LYS A 38 20.25 9.65 3.01
N ASN A 39 19.87 10.89 3.31
CA ASN A 39 19.93 11.99 2.36
C ASN A 39 21.40 12.39 2.14
N PRO A 40 21.96 12.27 0.92
CA PRO A 40 23.36 12.65 0.67
C PRO A 40 23.63 14.15 0.77
N SER A 41 22.58 14.99 0.85
CA SER A 41 22.67 16.45 0.68
C SER A 41 22.32 17.27 1.93
N SER A 42 22.01 16.65 3.06
CA SER A 42 21.70 17.37 4.30
C SER A 42 22.69 17.00 5.38
N HIS A 43 23.58 17.93 5.72
CA HIS A 43 24.25 17.92 7.01
C HIS A 43 23.19 17.72 8.11
N ASP A 44 23.33 16.64 8.88
CA ASP A 44 22.77 16.40 10.22
C ASP A 44 21.27 16.23 10.46
N MET A 45 20.50 15.62 9.55
CA MET A 45 19.21 15.02 9.96
C MET A 45 18.97 13.66 9.31
N GLU A 46 19.01 12.59 10.12
CA GLU A 46 18.44 11.30 9.76
C GLU A 46 16.93 11.46 9.53
N SER A 47 16.48 11.44 8.27
CA SER A 47 15.05 11.43 7.98
C SER A 47 14.53 10.00 8.09
N TYR A 48 13.80 9.72 9.17
CA TYR A 48 13.10 8.46 9.35
C TYR A 48 11.77 8.51 8.60
N ALA A 49 11.62 7.68 7.58
CA ALA A 49 10.33 7.48 6.93
C ALA A 49 9.76 6.13 7.38
N GLU A 50 8.70 6.18 8.19
CA GLU A 50 7.90 4.99 8.47
C GLU A 50 7.24 4.50 7.18
N HIS A 51 7.51 3.25 6.84
CA HIS A 51 6.91 2.56 5.71
C HIS A 51 6.01 1.44 6.21
N THR A 52 4.74 1.44 5.77
CA THR A 52 3.82 0.33 6.04
C THR A 52 3.50 -0.40 4.73
N HIS A 53 3.76 -1.70 4.71
CA HIS A 53 3.45 -2.58 3.60
C HIS A 53 2.28 -3.50 3.97
N PHE A 54 1.20 -3.45 3.19
CA PHE A 54 -0.01 -4.26 3.39
C PHE A 54 -0.02 -5.48 2.47
N HIS A 55 -0.67 -6.57 2.90
CA HIS A 55 -1.04 -7.67 2.01
C HIS A 55 -2.56 -7.75 1.94
N ILE A 56 -3.08 -7.55 0.73
CA ILE A 56 -4.48 -7.23 0.51
C ILE A 56 -5.06 -8.20 -0.52
N LEU A 57 -6.20 -8.80 -0.20
CA LEU A 57 -7.09 -9.46 -1.13
C LEU A 57 -8.12 -8.44 -1.63
N VAL A 58 -8.28 -8.33 -2.94
CA VAL A 58 -9.30 -7.50 -3.59
C VAL A 58 -10.19 -8.38 -4.46
N LEU A 59 -11.48 -8.40 -4.16
CA LEU A 59 -12.49 -9.03 -4.99
C LEU A 59 -12.95 -8.01 -6.04
N THR A 60 -12.75 -8.34 -7.32
CA THR A 60 -13.00 -7.42 -8.44
C THR A 60 -13.31 -8.19 -9.72
N ASP A 61 -14.17 -7.63 -10.54
CA ASP A 61 -14.48 -8.15 -11.87
C ASP A 61 -13.46 -7.64 -12.92
N GLU A 62 -12.57 -6.70 -12.53
CA GLU A 62 -11.56 -6.08 -13.37
C GLU A 62 -10.20 -6.80 -13.24
N TYR A 63 -10.14 -8.04 -13.73
CA TYR A 63 -8.90 -8.82 -13.75
C TYR A 63 -8.12 -8.58 -15.05
N THR A 64 -7.02 -7.83 -14.97
CA THR A 64 -6.08 -7.65 -16.09
C THR A 64 -4.66 -8.00 -15.69
N ALA A 65 -3.86 -8.44 -16.66
CA ALA A 65 -2.44 -8.68 -16.46
C ALA A 65 -1.78 -7.41 -15.87
N HIS A 66 -0.99 -7.58 -14.82
CA HIS A 66 -0.28 -6.50 -14.10
C HIS A 66 -1.15 -5.51 -13.30
N ALA A 67 -2.47 -5.70 -13.18
CA ALA A 67 -3.32 -4.81 -12.38
C ALA A 67 -2.84 -4.67 -10.93
N ALA A 68 -2.44 -5.77 -10.28
CA ALA A 68 -1.87 -5.74 -8.92
C ALA A 68 -0.61 -4.86 -8.83
N THR A 69 0.31 -5.02 -9.79
CA THR A 69 1.55 -4.21 -9.85
C THR A 69 1.23 -2.74 -10.09
N LYS A 70 0.29 -2.44 -11.01
CA LYS A 70 -0.16 -1.09 -11.29
C LYS A 70 -0.77 -0.42 -10.05
N LEU A 71 -1.65 -1.12 -9.33
CA LEU A 71 -2.24 -0.64 -8.09
C LEU A 71 -1.18 -0.35 -7.02
N ASN A 72 -0.21 -1.24 -6.83
CA ASN A 72 0.90 -1.00 -5.91
C ASN A 72 1.71 0.25 -6.29
N THR A 73 1.99 0.45 -7.59
CA THR A 73 2.65 1.66 -8.08
C THR A 73 1.82 2.91 -7.78
N ILE A 74 0.51 2.88 -8.05
CA ILE A 74 -0.39 4.02 -7.75
C ILE A 74 -0.39 4.32 -6.25
N ILE A 75 -0.47 3.29 -5.39
CA ILE A 75 -0.40 3.45 -3.94
C ILE A 75 0.91 4.12 -3.54
N LYS A 76 2.05 3.61 -4.00
CA LYS A 76 3.37 4.20 -3.70
C LYS A 76 3.45 5.65 -4.16
N THR A 77 3.00 5.96 -5.38
CA THR A 77 3.04 7.32 -5.93
C THR A 77 2.14 8.27 -5.16
N LYS A 78 0.86 7.93 -4.96
CA LYS A 78 -0.10 8.79 -4.22
C LYS A 78 0.28 9.00 -2.76
N THR A 79 1.03 8.08 -2.17
CA THR A 79 1.42 8.13 -0.74
C THR A 79 2.88 8.55 -0.55
N LYS A 80 3.56 8.99 -1.61
CA LYS A 80 4.98 9.38 -1.60
C LYS A 80 5.88 8.30 -0.97
N GLY A 81 5.57 7.02 -1.23
CA GLY A 81 6.32 5.87 -0.73
C GLY A 81 6.01 5.46 0.71
N ARG A 82 5.14 6.18 1.44
CA ARG A 82 4.74 5.84 2.81
C ARG A 82 4.04 4.48 2.89
N TYR A 83 3.25 4.14 1.88
CA TYR A 83 2.54 2.86 1.81
C TYR A 83 2.89 2.08 0.55
N SER A 84 2.84 0.75 0.68
CA SER A 84 2.85 -0.16 -0.47
C SER A 84 2.00 -1.39 -0.18
N ALA A 85 1.69 -2.17 -1.22
CA ALA A 85 0.87 -3.35 -1.06
C ALA A 85 1.27 -4.50 -1.99
N THR A 86 1.22 -5.72 -1.45
CA THR A 86 1.08 -6.94 -2.24
C THR A 86 -0.41 -7.20 -2.40
N ILE A 87 -0.89 -7.23 -3.65
CA ILE A 87 -2.31 -7.30 -3.96
C ILE A 87 -2.62 -8.62 -4.66
N LEU A 88 -3.51 -9.40 -4.07
CA LEU A 88 -4.14 -10.57 -4.69
C LEU A 88 -5.48 -10.12 -5.27
N LEU A 89 -5.60 -10.17 -6.59
CA LEU A 89 -6.86 -9.92 -7.28
C LEU A 89 -7.56 -11.26 -7.48
N TYR A 90 -8.79 -11.35 -7.01
CA TYR A 90 -9.60 -12.55 -7.16
C TYR A 90 -10.89 -12.19 -7.93
N PRO A 91 -11.13 -12.79 -9.10
CA PRO A 91 -12.37 -12.61 -9.84
C PRO A 91 -13.53 -13.24 -9.08
N ILE A 92 -14.70 -12.62 -9.15
CA ILE A 92 -15.94 -13.21 -8.63
C ILE A 92 -16.60 -14.03 -9.73
#